data_AF-A0A419KAC5-F1
#
_entry.id   AF-A0A419KAC5-F1
#
_cell.length_a   1.000
_cell.length_b   1.000
_cell.length_c   1.000
_cell.angle_alpha   90.00
_cell.angle_beta   90.00
_cell.angle_gamma   90.00
#
_symmetry.space_group_name_H-M   'P 1'
#
loop_
_entity.id
_entity.type
_entity.pdbx_description
1 polymer ?
#
loop_
_entity_poly.entity_id
_entity_poly.type
_entity_poly.pdbx_seq_one_letter_code
_entity_poly.pdbx_strand_id
1 'polypeptide(L)'
;MMKNKDINKVSKILEEVGKMVRKDPEENTLQLRKGIKEIEVILQNSKNRHLIFLSYFLGFFIEDVWSNIAMDSSFKINDEDIKDILYSIGGVFINISKHLKQEMYYECYDNYVNLLYNYLNLIESIKEKISE
;
A
#
# COMPACT_ATOMS: atom_id res chain seq x y z
N MET A 1 28.10 -3.05 -7.24
CA MET A 1 26.94 -3.96 -7.18
C MET A 1 26.02 -3.66 -8.34
N MET A 2 25.69 -4.66 -9.17
CA MET A 2 24.62 -4.50 -10.17
C MET A 2 23.30 -4.36 -9.41
N LYS A 3 22.68 -3.18 -9.43
CA LYS A 3 21.38 -2.96 -8.78
C LYS A 3 20.36 -3.93 -9.37
N ASN A 4 19.66 -4.67 -8.51
CA ASN A 4 18.66 -5.63 -8.93
C ASN A 4 17.58 -4.92 -9.76
N LYS A 5 17.41 -5.35 -11.02
CA LYS A 5 16.49 -4.75 -11.99
C LYS A 5 15.04 -4.77 -11.48
N ASP A 6 14.67 -5.79 -10.71
CA ASP A 6 13.35 -5.92 -10.13
C ASP A 6 13.13 -4.92 -8.99
N ILE A 7 14.15 -4.70 -8.14
CA ILE A 7 14.10 -3.67 -7.09
C ILE A 7 13.82 -2.31 -7.72
N ASN A 8 14.55 -1.96 -8.78
CA ASN A 8 14.36 -0.68 -9.44
C ASN A 8 12.95 -0.52 -10.04
N LYS A 9 12.39 -1.58 -10.64
CA LYS A 9 11.03 -1.57 -11.18
C LYS A 9 9.98 -1.42 -10.08
N VAL A 10 10.02 -2.27 -9.06
CA VAL A 10 9.08 -2.24 -7.94
C VAL A 10 9.14 -0.88 -7.23
N SER A 11 10.34 -0.38 -6.96
CA SER A 11 10.52 0.93 -6.32
C SER A 11 9.94 2.06 -7.18
N LYS A 12 10.08 1.99 -8.51
CA LYS A 12 9.53 3.00 -9.41
C LYS A 12 8.00 2.99 -9.37
N ILE A 13 7.38 1.81 -9.45
CA ILE A 13 5.92 1.67 -9.40
C ILE A 13 5.38 2.19 -8.06
N LEU A 14 5.97 1.77 -6.94
CA LEU A 14 5.58 2.24 -5.60
C LEU A 14 5.65 3.77 -5.47
N GLU A 15 6.73 4.37 -5.98
CA GLU A 15 6.91 5.83 -5.93
C GLU A 15 5.90 6.57 -6.80
N GLU A 16 5.65 6.08 -8.02
CA GLU A 16 4.68 6.69 -8.95
C GLU A 16 3.27 6.61 -8.39
N VAL A 17 2.83 5.41 -7.99
CA VAL A 17 1.52 5.19 -7.36
C VAL A 17 1.37 6.02 -6.10
N GLY A 18 2.38 6.01 -5.21
CA GLY A 18 2.30 6.75 -3.96
C GLY A 18 2.18 8.27 -4.16
N LYS A 19 2.87 8.83 -5.16
CA LYS A 19 2.73 10.24 -5.53
C LYS A 19 1.36 10.56 -6.12
N MET A 20 0.82 9.67 -6.98
CA MET A 20 -0.49 9.86 -7.60
C MET A 20 -1.61 9.84 -6.56
N VAL A 21 -1.64 8.82 -5.72
CA VAL A 21 -2.68 8.68 -4.68
C VAL A 21 -2.63 9.84 -3.69
N ARG A 22 -1.45 10.33 -3.29
CA ARG A 22 -1.36 11.51 -2.41
C ARG A 22 -1.81 12.81 -3.06
N LYS A 23 -1.70 12.93 -4.39
CA LYS A 23 -2.10 14.13 -5.11
C LYS A 23 -3.62 14.21 -5.21
N ASP A 24 -4.25 13.08 -5.48
CA ASP A 24 -5.69 12.99 -5.70
C ASP A 24 -6.18 11.57 -5.36
N PRO A 25 -6.49 11.30 -4.07
CA PRO A 25 -6.76 9.94 -3.60
C PRO A 25 -7.94 9.27 -4.30
N GLU A 26 -9.06 9.98 -4.45
CA GLU A 26 -10.33 9.45 -4.95
C GLU A 26 -10.21 8.99 -6.40
N GLU A 27 -9.68 9.85 -7.26
CA GLU A 27 -9.53 9.58 -8.71
C GLU A 27 -8.43 8.55 -9.02
N ASN A 28 -7.53 8.28 -8.06
CA ASN A 28 -6.37 7.40 -8.28
C ASN A 28 -6.43 6.06 -7.54
N THR A 29 -7.57 5.74 -6.91
CA THR A 29 -7.75 4.46 -6.22
C THR A 29 -7.62 3.26 -7.16
N LEU A 30 -8.06 3.37 -8.42
CA LEU A 30 -7.88 2.32 -9.44
C LEU A 30 -6.39 2.08 -9.80
N GLN A 31 -5.59 3.13 -9.75
CA GLN A 31 -4.17 3.15 -10.10
C GLN A 31 -3.35 2.50 -8.98
N LEU A 32 -3.78 2.67 -7.73
CA LEU A 32 -3.28 1.90 -6.60
C LEU A 32 -3.41 0.39 -6.87
N ARG A 33 -4.61 -0.07 -7.27
CA ARG A 33 -4.86 -1.48 -7.58
C ARG A 33 -4.04 -1.98 -8.77
N LYS A 34 -3.96 -1.20 -9.86
CA LYS A 34 -3.17 -1.56 -11.04
C LYS A 34 -1.69 -1.69 -10.70
N GLY A 35 -1.12 -0.72 -9.97
CA GLY A 35 0.28 -0.74 -9.58
C GLY A 35 0.64 -1.93 -8.69
N ILE A 36 -0.24 -2.32 -7.76
CA ILE A 36 -0.02 -3.51 -6.94
C ILE A 36 -0.03 -4.80 -7.76
N LYS A 37 -0.97 -4.94 -8.72
CA LYS A 37 -0.98 -6.10 -9.62
C LYS A 37 0.29 -6.18 -10.47
N GLU A 38 0.80 -5.05 -10.96
CA GLU A 38 2.07 -5.01 -11.69
C GLU A 38 3.25 -5.44 -10.81
N ILE A 39 3.29 -4.96 -9.56
CA ILE A 39 4.28 -5.36 -8.58
C ILE A 39 4.19 -6.87 -8.32
N GLU A 40 3.01 -7.43 -8.09
CA GLU A 40 2.81 -8.87 -7.89
C GLU A 40 3.38 -9.71 -9.04
N VAL A 41 3.08 -9.33 -10.29
CA VAL A 41 3.61 -10.01 -11.49
C VAL A 41 5.14 -9.95 -11.56
N ILE A 42 5.75 -8.81 -11.21
CA ILE A 42 7.22 -8.70 -11.15
C ILE A 42 7.79 -9.64 -10.07
N LEU A 43 7.11 -9.72 -8.93
CA LEU A 43 7.58 -10.46 -7.76
C LEU A 43 7.45 -11.97 -7.91
N GLN A 44 6.39 -12.47 -8.56
CA GLN A 44 6.22 -13.89 -8.92
C GLN A 44 7.38 -14.42 -9.77
N ASN A 45 8.01 -13.56 -10.57
CA ASN A 45 9.12 -13.91 -11.45
C ASN A 45 10.50 -13.60 -10.84
N SER A 46 10.56 -13.01 -9.64
CA SER A 46 11.81 -12.61 -9.02
C SER A 46 12.43 -13.75 -8.21
N LYS A 47 13.77 -13.80 -8.17
CA LYS A 47 14.53 -14.68 -7.25
C LYS A 47 14.93 -13.98 -5.95
N ASN A 48 14.60 -12.70 -5.79
CA ASN A 48 14.94 -11.93 -4.61
C ASN A 48 13.92 -12.20 -3.49
N ARG A 49 14.36 -12.86 -2.42
CA ARG A 49 13.50 -13.24 -1.29
C ARG A 49 12.88 -12.05 -0.56
N HIS A 50 13.58 -10.92 -0.46
CA HIS A 50 13.04 -9.72 0.19
C HIS A 50 11.90 -9.10 -0.61
N LEU A 51 12.05 -9.13 -1.94
CA LEU A 51 11.02 -8.71 -2.87
C LEU A 51 9.80 -9.64 -2.83
N ILE A 52 10.01 -10.96 -2.83
CA ILE A 52 8.92 -11.94 -2.66
C ILE A 52 8.18 -11.71 -1.32
N PHE A 53 8.89 -11.50 -0.23
CA PHE A 53 8.26 -11.28 1.07
C PHE A 53 7.46 -9.98 1.10
N LEU A 54 7.98 -8.91 0.49
CA LEU A 54 7.25 -7.66 0.31
C LEU A 54 5.97 -7.83 -0.53
N SER A 55 5.95 -8.75 -1.51
CA SER A 55 4.77 -9.03 -2.35
C SER A 55 3.59 -9.53 -1.54
N TYR A 56 3.84 -10.48 -0.64
CA TYR A 56 2.80 -11.05 0.21
C TYR A 56 2.16 -9.97 1.08
N PHE A 57 2.97 -9.06 1.63
CA PHE A 57 2.46 -7.98 2.48
C PHE A 57 1.64 -6.95 1.74
N LEU A 58 2.14 -6.47 0.59
CA LEU A 58 1.46 -5.45 -0.19
C LEU A 58 0.16 -5.99 -0.81
N GLY A 59 0.14 -7.24 -1.27
CA GLY A 59 -1.02 -7.86 -1.89
C GLY A 59 -2.19 -8.05 -0.93
N PHE A 60 -1.95 -8.65 0.25
CA PHE A 60 -3.00 -8.90 1.23
C PHE A 60 -3.60 -7.62 1.81
N PHE A 61 -2.75 -6.66 2.19
CA PHE A 61 -3.21 -5.41 2.79
C PHE A 61 -4.06 -4.58 1.82
N ILE A 62 -3.63 -4.46 0.56
CA ILE A 62 -4.35 -3.61 -0.39
C ILE A 62 -5.65 -4.25 -0.88
N GLU A 63 -5.73 -5.57 -1.02
CA GLU A 63 -7.01 -6.23 -1.31
C GLU A 63 -7.97 -6.14 -0.11
N ASP A 64 -7.49 -6.11 1.13
CA ASP A 64 -8.33 -5.89 2.32
C ASP A 64 -8.82 -4.43 2.42
N VAL A 65 -7.91 -3.46 2.26
CA VAL A 65 -8.25 -2.03 2.15
C VAL A 65 -9.23 -1.80 1.02
N TRP A 66 -8.98 -2.37 -0.16
CA TRP A 66 -9.85 -2.22 -1.32
C TRP A 66 -11.19 -2.90 -1.11
N SER A 67 -11.24 -4.10 -0.52
CA SER A 67 -12.49 -4.77 -0.18
C SER A 67 -13.34 -3.91 0.76
N ASN A 68 -12.72 -3.29 1.77
CA ASN A 68 -13.44 -2.42 2.70
C ASN A 68 -13.83 -1.06 2.11
N ILE A 69 -13.01 -0.47 1.22
CA ILE A 69 -13.38 0.75 0.47
C ILE A 69 -14.48 0.46 -0.57
N ALA A 70 -14.40 -0.68 -1.27
CA ALA A 70 -15.29 -1.02 -2.38
C ALA A 70 -16.60 -1.68 -1.93
N MET A 71 -16.64 -2.32 -0.74
CA MET A 71 -17.87 -2.92 -0.20
C MET A 71 -18.87 -1.89 0.34
N ASP A 72 -18.53 -0.60 0.36
CA ASP A 72 -19.27 0.29 1.24
C ASP A 72 -20.30 1.20 0.56
N SER A 73 -21.46 0.58 0.31
CA SER A 73 -22.77 1.24 0.39
C SER A 73 -23.52 0.86 1.70
N SER A 74 -22.83 0.26 2.68
CA SER A 74 -23.45 -0.42 3.84
C SER A 74 -22.77 -0.23 5.22
N PHE A 75 -21.49 0.10 5.26
CA PHE A 75 -20.57 0.42 6.35
C PHE A 75 -20.29 1.93 6.62
N LYS A 76 -20.96 2.92 6.03
CA LYS A 76 -20.86 4.35 6.47
C LYS A 76 -19.42 4.91 6.67
N ILE A 77 -18.37 4.42 6.00
CA ILE A 77 -17.09 5.13 6.02
C ILE A 77 -17.26 6.44 5.25
N ASN A 78 -16.93 7.57 5.86
CA ASN A 78 -17.06 8.86 5.18
C ASN A 78 -15.89 9.10 4.22
N ASP A 79 -16.08 10.00 3.25
CA ASP A 79 -15.09 10.26 2.21
C ASP A 79 -13.76 10.83 2.76
N GLU A 80 -13.79 11.51 3.91
CA GLU A 80 -12.60 12.07 4.57
C GLU A 80 -11.71 10.96 5.17
N ASP A 81 -12.29 9.99 5.86
CA ASP A 81 -11.58 8.84 6.43
C ASP A 81 -10.92 8.02 5.30
N ILE A 82 -11.61 7.84 4.16
CA ILE A 82 -11.06 7.17 2.96
C ILE A 82 -9.86 7.94 2.40
N LYS A 83 -9.96 9.27 2.29
CA LYS A 83 -8.86 10.13 1.82
C LYS A 83 -7.63 9.99 2.70
N ASP A 84 -7.80 9.99 4.01
CA ASP A 84 -6.69 9.89 4.96
C ASP A 84 -5.98 8.53 4.90
N ILE A 85 -6.73 7.43 4.72
CA ILE A 85 -6.15 6.10 4.46
C ILE A 85 -5.30 6.15 3.20
N LEU A 86 -5.89 6.58 2.09
CA LEU A 86 -5.25 6.56 0.78
C LEU A 86 -4.00 7.46 0.77
N TYR A 87 -4.07 8.63 1.42
CA TYR A 87 -2.93 9.51 1.60
C TYR A 87 -1.80 8.84 2.39
N SER A 88 -2.15 8.15 3.48
CA SER A 88 -1.22 7.39 4.31
C SER A 88 -0.55 6.25 3.53
N ILE A 89 -1.33 5.48 2.77
CA ILE A 89 -0.84 4.42 1.88
C ILE A 89 0.17 5.00 0.89
N GLY A 90 -0.17 6.11 0.23
CA GLY A 90 0.71 6.73 -0.75
C GLY A 90 2.02 7.22 -0.12
N GLY A 91 1.98 7.72 1.12
CA GLY A 91 3.18 8.11 1.88
C GLY A 91 4.09 6.92 2.18
N VAL A 92 3.50 5.82 2.65
CA VAL A 92 4.23 4.60 2.96
C VAL A 92 4.86 3.99 1.71
N PHE A 93 4.16 4.00 0.57
CA PHE A 93 4.72 3.48 -0.69
C PHE A 93 5.95 4.26 -1.14
N ILE A 94 5.93 5.59 -0.99
CA ILE A 94 7.10 6.43 -1.26
C ILE A 94 8.27 6.06 -0.33
N ASN A 95 8.01 5.80 0.95
CA ASN A 95 9.05 5.41 1.90
C ASN A 95 9.63 4.02 1.59
N ILE A 96 8.78 3.02 1.35
CA ILE A 96 9.20 1.68 0.95
C ILE A 96 10.03 1.74 -0.34
N SER A 97 9.64 2.55 -1.32
CA SER A 97 10.44 2.77 -2.54
C SER A 97 11.85 3.28 -2.23
N LYS A 98 11.98 4.28 -1.35
CA LYS A 98 13.29 4.83 -0.95
C LYS A 98 14.15 3.77 -0.27
N HIS A 99 13.59 3.05 0.71
CA HIS A 99 14.29 2.04 1.48
C HIS A 99 14.68 0.83 0.62
N LEU A 100 13.81 0.39 -0.30
CA LEU A 100 14.13 -0.66 -1.27
C LEU A 100 15.34 -0.30 -2.15
N LYS A 101 15.40 0.94 -2.66
CA LYS A 101 16.55 1.43 -3.46
C LYS A 101 17.87 1.45 -2.67
N GLN A 102 17.78 1.51 -1.35
CA GLN A 102 18.89 1.50 -0.39
C GLN A 102 19.15 0.11 0.21
N GLU A 103 18.35 -0.90 -0.17
CA GLU A 103 18.39 -2.27 0.39
C GLU A 103 18.15 -2.32 1.91
N MET A 104 17.40 -1.34 2.43
CA MET A 104 16.99 -1.19 3.83
C MET A 104 15.68 -1.96 4.06
N TYR A 105 15.76 -3.29 4.04
CA TYR A 105 14.56 -4.16 4.04
C TYR A 105 13.79 -4.15 5.36
N TYR A 106 14.47 -4.01 6.50
CA TYR A 106 13.81 -3.93 7.80
C TYR A 106 12.92 -2.70 7.90
N GLU A 107 13.39 -1.58 7.39
CA GLU A 107 12.66 -0.32 7.35
C GLU A 107 11.48 -0.39 6.37
N CYS A 108 11.56 -1.23 5.32
CA CYS A 108 10.39 -1.54 4.49
C CYS A 108 9.32 -2.28 5.31
N TYR A 109 9.72 -3.24 6.15
CA TYR A 109 8.79 -3.99 7.01
C TYR A 109 8.18 -3.11 8.11
N ASP A 110 8.98 -2.25 8.75
CA ASP A 110 8.47 -1.31 9.77
C ASP A 110 7.43 -0.34 9.18
N ASN A 111 7.70 0.19 7.98
CA ASN A 111 6.74 1.05 7.29
C ASN A 111 5.42 0.31 6.98
N TYR A 112 5.50 -0.97 6.62
CA TYR A 112 4.32 -1.80 6.39
C TYR A 112 3.55 -2.09 7.69
N VAL A 113 4.22 -2.51 8.75
CA VAL A 113 3.59 -2.81 10.05
C VAL A 113 2.87 -1.57 10.59
N ASN A 114 3.50 -0.39 10.49
CA ASN A 114 2.88 0.86 10.89
C ASN A 114 1.62 1.18 10.06
N LEU A 115 1.65 0.92 8.75
CA LEU A 115 0.49 1.11 7.88
C LEU A 115 -0.68 0.18 8.28
N LEU A 116 -0.38 -1.09 8.55
CA LEU A 116 -1.36 -2.06 9.00
C LEU A 116 -1.97 -1.65 10.35
N TYR A 117 -1.13 -1.23 11.31
CA TYR A 117 -1.59 -0.78 12.62
C TYR A 117 -2.53 0.43 12.51
N ASN A 118 -2.15 1.44 11.71
CA ASN A 118 -2.98 2.61 11.48
C ASN A 118 -4.32 2.25 10.83
N TYR A 119 -4.32 1.31 9.88
CA TYR A 119 -5.53 0.83 9.23
C TYR A 119 -6.46 0.08 10.19
N LEU A 120 -5.92 -0.82 11.02
CA LEU A 120 -6.71 -1.56 12.01
C LEU A 120 -7.35 -0.63 13.04
N ASN A 121 -6.62 0.37 13.53
CA ASN A 121 -7.16 1.37 14.46
C ASN A 121 -8.31 2.17 13.82
N LEU A 122 -8.19 2.50 12.53
CA LEU A 122 -9.27 3.19 11.83
C LEU A 122 -10.52 2.33 11.72
N ILE A 123 -10.38 1.05 11.34
CA ILE A 123 -11.50 0.10 11.32
C ILE A 123 -12.17 0.02 12.70
N GLU A 124 -11.38 -0.04 13.77
CA GLU A 124 -11.90 -0.07 15.14
C GLU A 124 -12.70 1.19 15.47
N SER A 125 -12.16 2.37 15.15
CA SER A 125 -12.87 3.64 15.36
C SER A 125 -14.18 3.74 14.56
N ILE A 126 -14.24 3.18 13.34
CA ILE A 126 -15.46 3.12 12.54
C ILE A 126 -16.49 2.20 13.19
N LYS A 127 -16.06 1.03 13.70
CA LYS A 127 -16.95 0.08 14.39
C LYS A 127 -17.56 0.66 15.66
N GLU A 128 -16.78 1.43 16.42
CA GLU A 128 -17.27 2.14 17.61
C GLU A 128 -18.37 3.15 17.22
N LYS A 129 -18.14 3.99 16.21
CA LYS A 129 -19.14 4.97 15.71
C LYS A 129 -20.45 4.34 15.22
N ILE A 130 -20.42 3.10 14.72
CA ILE A 130 -21.62 2.38 14.24
C ILE A 130 -22.43 1.79 15.41
N SER A 131 -21.78 1.54 16.54
CA SER A 131 -22.37 0.88 17.71
C SER A 131 -23.05 1.85 18.70
N GLU A 132 -22.90 3.16 18.48
CA GLU A 132 -23.57 4.26 19.19
C GLU A 132 -24.90 4.64 18.54
#